data_AF-A0A356BUZ8-F1
#
_entry.id   AF-A0A356BUZ8-F1
#
_cell.length_a   1.000
_cell.length_b   1.000
_cell.length_c   1.000
_cell.angle_alpha   90.00
_cell.angle_beta   90.00
_cell.angle_gamma   90.00
#
_symmetry.space_group_name_H-M   'P 1'
#
loop_
_entity.id
_entity.type
_entity.pdbx_description
1 polymer ?
#
loop_
_entity_poly.entity_id
_entity_poly.type
_entity_poly.pdbx_seq_one_letter_code
_entity_poly.pdbx_strand_id
1 'polypeptide(L)'
;MTPIEAGETILQAINYILKTYPENLDKIKELEAQQADLLHFLEFDPLTRPIGYKFAKEIKEVRLSRRKFKDENEILKPLYEYLTNGNSQSFIVGLTSNLGKARKRGDQLHLREYGPRSQAFQQVNEVMPCN
;
A
#
# COMPACT_ATOMS: atom_id res chain seq x y z
N MET A 1 -1.54 -3.53 19.00
CA MET A 1 -1.76 -4.24 17.74
C MET A 1 -2.68 -5.42 17.99
N THR A 2 -3.92 -5.33 17.51
CA THR A 2 -4.88 -6.43 17.51
C THR A 2 -4.62 -7.41 16.35
N PRO A 3 -5.18 -8.63 16.35
CA PRO A 3 -5.04 -9.55 15.23
C PRO A 3 -5.61 -8.99 13.91
N ILE A 4 -6.67 -8.17 13.99
CA ILE A 4 -7.27 -7.52 12.81
C ILE A 4 -6.33 -6.44 12.27
N GLU A 5 -5.82 -5.57 13.15
CA GLU A 5 -4.84 -4.53 12.78
C GLU A 5 -3.58 -5.12 12.14
N ALA A 6 -3.09 -6.26 12.65
CA ALA A 6 -1.94 -6.94 12.07
C ALA A 6 -2.20 -7.38 10.61
N GLY A 7 -3.36 -7.97 10.33
CA GLY A 7 -3.76 -8.34 8.98
C GLY A 7 -3.94 -7.14 8.05
N GLU A 8 -4.48 -6.04 8.56
CA GLU A 8 -4.66 -4.80 7.80
C GLU A 8 -3.32 -4.18 7.42
N THR A 9 -2.38 -4.18 8.35
CA THR A 9 -1.01 -3.67 8.13
C THR A 9 -0.31 -4.45 7.03
N ILE A 10 -0.46 -5.77 6.98
CA ILE A 10 0.10 -6.61 5.90
C ILE A 10 -0.49 -6.22 4.55
N LEU A 11 -1.82 -6.09 4.45
CA LEU A 11 -2.46 -5.71 3.18
C LEU A 11 -2.09 -4.29 2.75
N GLN A 12 -1.95 -3.36 3.68
CA GLN A 12 -1.49 -2.00 3.40
C GLN A 12 -0.06 -1.99 2.83
N ALA A 13 0.86 -2.76 3.42
CA ALA A 13 2.23 -2.87 2.91
C ALA A 13 2.29 -3.48 1.51
N ILE A 14 1.51 -4.53 1.26
CA ILE A 14 1.40 -5.15 -0.07
C ILE A 14 0.85 -4.15 -1.10
N ASN A 15 -0.22 -3.42 -0.75
CA ASN A 15 -0.82 -2.43 -1.63
C ASN A 15 0.13 -1.28 -1.93
N TYR A 16 0.91 -0.82 -0.94
CA TYR A 16 1.96 0.17 -1.15
C TYR A 16 2.95 -0.29 -2.22
N ILE A 17 3.48 -1.51 -2.10
CA ILE A 17 4.44 -2.05 -3.08
C ILE A 17 3.81 -2.15 -4.48
N LEU A 18 2.62 -2.74 -4.58
CA LEU A 18 1.94 -2.96 -5.86
C LEU A 18 1.54 -1.66 -6.57
N LYS A 19 1.31 -0.59 -5.81
CA LYS A 19 0.92 0.72 -6.35
C LYS A 19 2.13 1.63 -6.62
N THR A 20 3.06 1.72 -5.69
CA THR A 20 4.17 2.68 -5.76
C THR A 20 5.16 2.32 -6.88
N TYR A 21 5.43 1.04 -7.10
CA TYR A 21 6.34 0.63 -8.18
C TYR A 21 5.92 1.13 -9.57
N PRO A 22 4.68 0.86 -10.06
CA PRO A 22 4.25 1.38 -11.36
C PRO A 22 4.10 2.91 -11.37
N GLU A 23 3.61 3.54 -10.30
CA GLU A 23 3.53 5.01 -10.22
C GLU A 23 4.90 5.68 -10.36
N ASN A 24 5.94 5.11 -9.74
CA ASN A 24 7.31 5.57 -9.89
C ASN A 24 7.83 5.40 -11.33
N LEU A 25 7.44 4.34 -12.04
CA LEU A 25 7.79 4.18 -13.46
C LEU A 25 7.19 5.29 -14.31
N ASP A 26 5.93 5.66 -14.06
CA ASP A 26 5.27 6.76 -14.76
C ASP A 26 5.92 8.11 -14.44
N LYS A 27 6.30 8.34 -13.18
CA LYS A 27 7.07 9.54 -12.79
C LYS A 27 8.45 9.59 -13.42
N ILE A 28 9.14 8.46 -13.53
CA ILE A 28 10.44 8.40 -14.21
C ILE A 28 10.28 8.79 -15.69
N LYS A 29 9.27 8.26 -16.39
CA LYS A 29 9.00 8.61 -17.80
C LYS A 29 8.74 10.10 -17.99
N GLU A 30 7.89 10.68 -17.13
CA GLU A 30 7.59 12.11 -17.17
C GLU A 30 8.85 12.95 -16.95
N LEU A 31 9.68 12.60 -15.96
CA LEU A 31 10.94 13.30 -15.70
C LEU A 31 11.96 13.13 -16.84
N GLU A 32 11.95 12.00 -17.55
CA GLU A 32 12.77 11.79 -18.75
C GLU A 32 12.31 12.67 -19.90
N ALA A 33 10.99 12.84 -20.10
CA ALA A 33 10.43 13.77 -21.08
C ALA A 33 10.79 15.22 -20.76
N GLN A 34 10.60 15.65 -19.51
CA GLN A 34 11.01 16.99 -19.05
C GLN A 34 12.51 17.25 -19.26
N GLN A 35 13.35 16.24 -19.00
CA GLN A 35 14.78 16.38 -19.26
C GLN A 35 15.07 16.57 -20.75
N ALA A 36 14.36 15.87 -21.65
CA ALA A 36 14.50 16.05 -23.09
C ALA A 36 14.05 17.45 -23.52
N ASP A 37 12.92 17.93 -23.03
CA ASP A 37 12.41 19.28 -23.32
C ASP A 37 13.40 20.36 -22.90
N LEU A 38 13.95 20.27 -21.69
CA LEU A 38 14.98 21.21 -21.21
C LEU A 38 16.24 21.21 -22.09
N LEU A 39 16.61 20.05 -22.63
CA LEU A 39 17.75 19.95 -23.55
C LEU A 39 17.41 20.56 -24.92
N HIS A 40 16.17 20.38 -25.41
CA HIS A 40 15.72 21.01 -26.65
C HIS A 40 15.64 22.53 -26.51
N PHE A 41 15.17 23.07 -25.38
CA PHE A 41 15.23 24.51 -25.15
C PHE A 41 16.65 25.05 -25.17
N LEU A 42 17.62 24.32 -24.60
CA LEU A 42 19.03 24.68 -24.70
C LEU A 42 19.60 24.62 -26.13
N GLU A 43 19.05 23.76 -26.99
CA GLU A 43 19.47 23.59 -28.37
C GLU A 43 18.93 24.70 -29.28
N PHE A 44 17.66 25.09 -29.11
CA PHE A 44 16.97 26.00 -30.01
C PHE A 44 16.94 27.46 -29.53
N ASP A 45 17.02 27.73 -28.22
CA ASP A 45 16.91 29.08 -27.68
C ASP A 45 18.26 29.83 -27.63
N PRO A 46 18.28 31.16 -27.85
CA PRO A 46 19.47 31.97 -27.67
C PRO A 46 19.99 31.91 -26.22
N LEU A 47 21.19 31.34 -26.05
CA LEU A 47 21.76 31.12 -24.73
C LEU A 47 22.40 32.40 -24.17
N THR A 48 21.70 33.06 -23.25
CA THR A 48 22.33 34.10 -22.41
C THR A 48 22.80 33.49 -21.08
N ARG A 49 23.81 34.11 -20.44
CA ARG A 49 24.37 33.61 -19.18
C ARG A 49 23.34 33.38 -18.05
N PRO A 50 22.37 34.28 -17.80
CA PRO A 50 21.34 34.06 -16.78
C PRO A 50 20.42 32.87 -17.11
N ILE A 51 20.05 32.75 -18.39
CA ILE A 51 19.18 31.69 -18.90
C ILE A 51 19.89 30.33 -18.81
N GLY A 52 21.16 30.26 -19.20
CA GLY A 52 21.97 29.04 -19.09
C GLY A 52 22.11 28.55 -17.64
N TYR A 53 22.29 29.46 -16.68
CA TYR A 53 22.33 29.08 -15.25
C TYR A 53 20.98 28.51 -14.77
N LYS A 54 19.87 29.14 -15.18
CA LYS A 54 18.52 28.66 -14.85
C LYS A 54 18.29 27.24 -15.38
N PHE A 55 18.55 26.99 -16.66
CA PHE A 55 18.40 25.66 -17.25
C PHE A 55 19.32 24.63 -16.60
N ALA A 56 20.58 24.97 -16.30
CA ALA A 56 21.48 24.07 -15.60
C ALA A 56 20.94 23.65 -14.23
N LYS A 57 20.31 24.58 -13.49
CA LYS A 57 19.66 24.29 -12.22
C LYS A 57 18.45 23.37 -12.39
N GLU A 58 17.56 23.68 -13.33
CA GLU A 58 16.36 22.87 -13.62
C GLU A 58 16.72 21.45 -14.05
N ILE A 59 17.69 21.29 -14.95
CA ILE A 59 18.20 19.98 -15.38
C ILE A 59 18.76 19.19 -14.19
N LYS A 60 19.48 19.85 -13.28
CA LYS A 60 20.00 19.20 -12.07
C LYS A 60 18.84 18.70 -11.19
N GLU A 61 17.83 19.52 -10.96
CA GLU A 61 16.66 19.19 -10.13
C GLU A 61 15.86 18.02 -10.72
N VAL A 62 15.57 18.04 -12.03
CA VAL A 62 14.89 16.94 -12.74
C VAL A 62 15.70 15.66 -12.62
N ARG A 63 17.03 15.71 -12.85
CA ARG A 63 17.90 14.53 -12.75
C ARG A 63 17.99 13.96 -11.34
N LEU A 64 18.06 14.80 -10.31
CA LEU A 64 18.06 14.35 -8.92
C LEU A 64 16.73 13.70 -8.54
N SER A 65 15.61 14.31 -8.96
CA SER A 65 14.27 13.76 -8.74
C SER A 65 14.11 12.41 -9.43
N ARG A 66 14.56 12.29 -10.68
CA ARG A 66 14.52 11.03 -11.44
C ARG A 66 15.33 9.93 -10.75
N ARG A 67 16.51 10.25 -10.22
CA ARG A 67 17.33 9.29 -9.46
C ARG A 67 16.61 8.80 -8.22
N LYS A 68 16.00 9.69 -7.44
CA LYS A 68 15.22 9.30 -6.25
C LYS A 68 14.19 8.21 -6.56
N PHE A 69 13.40 8.39 -7.63
CA PHE A 69 12.40 7.40 -8.04
C PHE A 69 13.03 6.12 -8.60
N LYS A 70 14.15 6.22 -9.34
CA LYS A 70 14.88 5.05 -9.83
C LYS A 70 15.45 4.21 -8.70
N ASP A 71 16.09 4.84 -7.73
CA ASP A 71 16.71 4.18 -6.59
C ASP A 71 15.65 3.49 -5.72
N GLU A 72 14.50 4.15 -5.48
CA GLU A 72 13.36 3.54 -4.81
C GLU A 72 12.80 2.34 -5.59
N ASN A 73 12.65 2.47 -6.91
CA ASN A 73 12.16 1.36 -7.74
C ASN A 73 13.12 0.19 -7.85
N GLU A 74 14.44 0.42 -7.77
CA GLU A 74 15.42 -0.65 -7.73
C GLU A 74 15.22 -1.53 -6.49
N ILE A 75 14.89 -0.91 -5.35
CA ILE A 75 14.56 -1.61 -4.10
C ILE A 75 13.18 -2.29 -4.20
N LEU A 76 12.18 -1.61 -4.76
CA LEU A 76 10.80 -2.15 -4.87
C LEU A 76 10.67 -3.29 -5.89
N LYS A 77 11.49 -3.30 -6.94
CA LYS A 77 11.40 -4.25 -8.06
C LYS A 77 11.28 -5.72 -7.65
N PRO A 78 12.21 -6.30 -6.86
CA PRO A 78 12.11 -7.71 -6.49
C PRO A 78 10.84 -8.03 -5.68
N LEU A 79 10.36 -7.08 -4.86
CA LEU A 79 9.13 -7.24 -4.08
C LEU A 79 7.89 -7.22 -4.98
N TYR A 80 7.85 -6.26 -5.92
CA TYR A 80 6.77 -6.13 -6.88
C TYR A 80 6.68 -7.36 -7.80
N GLU A 81 7.81 -7.81 -8.34
CA GLU A 81 7.89 -9.01 -9.19
C GLU A 81 7.40 -10.25 -8.42
N TYR A 82 7.80 -10.41 -7.16
CA TYR A 82 7.32 -11.51 -6.34
C TYR A 82 5.80 -11.44 -6.09
N LEU A 83 5.27 -10.26 -5.76
CA LEU A 83 3.85 -10.07 -5.45
C LEU A 83 2.95 -10.18 -6.68
N THR A 84 3.46 -9.90 -7.87
CA THR A 84 2.72 -10.04 -9.13
C THR A 84 2.67 -11.48 -9.67
N ASN A 85 3.48 -12.39 -9.13
CA ASN A 85 3.40 -13.82 -9.43
C ASN A 85 2.06 -14.43 -8.99
N GLY A 86 1.57 -15.42 -9.75
CA GLY A 86 0.24 -16.03 -9.53
C GLY A 86 0.02 -16.61 -8.14
N ASN A 87 1.06 -17.20 -7.51
CA ASN A 87 0.97 -17.74 -6.16
C ASN A 87 0.70 -16.65 -5.11
N SER A 88 1.37 -15.50 -5.23
CA SER A 88 1.23 -14.37 -4.31
C SER A 88 -0.17 -13.73 -4.39
N GLN A 89 -0.76 -13.68 -5.59
CA GLN A 89 -2.13 -13.19 -5.77
C GLN A 89 -3.16 -14.03 -5.01
N SER A 90 -3.01 -15.36 -5.04
CA SER A 90 -3.90 -16.25 -4.28
C SER A 90 -3.82 -16.00 -2.76
N PHE A 91 -2.62 -15.72 -2.23
CA PHE A 91 -2.41 -15.35 -0.84
C PHE A 91 -3.10 -14.03 -0.50
N ILE A 92 -2.95 -12.99 -1.33
CA ILE A 92 -3.55 -11.67 -1.11
C ILE A 92 -5.08 -11.77 -1.05
N VAL A 93 -5.68 -12.49 -2.00
CA VAL A 93 -7.13 -12.74 -2.04
C VAL A 93 -7.58 -13.53 -0.81
N GLY A 94 -6.85 -14.59 -0.46
CA GLY A 94 -7.15 -15.42 0.71
C GLY A 94 -7.05 -14.64 2.02
N LEU A 95 -6.01 -13.82 2.19
CA LEU A 95 -5.82 -12.99 3.37
C LEU A 95 -6.92 -11.95 3.50
N THR A 96 -7.27 -11.27 2.40
CA THR A 96 -8.36 -10.28 2.36
C THR A 96 -9.70 -10.90 2.76
N SER A 97 -10.03 -12.07 2.20
CA SER A 97 -11.27 -12.78 2.53
C SER A 97 -11.33 -13.18 4.01
N ASN A 98 -10.25 -13.77 4.54
CA ASN A 98 -10.23 -14.23 5.94
C ASN A 98 -10.18 -13.07 6.94
N LEU A 99 -9.58 -11.94 6.59
CA LEU A 99 -9.64 -10.72 7.39
C LEU A 99 -11.08 -10.21 7.51
N GLY A 100 -11.85 -10.26 6.42
CA GLY A 100 -13.29 -9.96 6.45
C GLY A 100 -14.07 -10.89 7.39
N LYS A 101 -13.71 -12.19 7.45
CA LYS A 101 -14.30 -13.13 8.41
C LYS A 101 -13.89 -12.81 9.86
N ALA A 102 -12.62 -12.46 10.07
CA ALA A 102 -12.10 -12.10 11.40
C ALA A 102 -12.80 -10.86 11.96
N ARG A 103 -13.03 -9.83 11.13
CA ARG A 103 -13.83 -8.65 11.51
C ARG A 103 -15.24 -9.03 11.95
N LYS A 104 -15.97 -9.77 11.10
CA LYS A 104 -17.32 -10.27 11.42
C LYS A 104 -17.34 -11.07 12.73
N ARG A 105 -16.31 -11.88 12.98
CA ARG A 105 -16.21 -12.65 14.23
C ARG A 105 -15.95 -11.75 15.43
N GLY A 106 -15.10 -10.74 15.28
CA GLY A 106 -14.86 -9.71 16.29
C GLY A 106 -16.18 -9.03 16.71
N ASP A 107 -16.97 -8.60 15.74
CA ASP A 107 -18.27 -7.96 15.98
C ASP A 107 -19.23 -8.89 16.76
N GLN A 108 -19.28 -10.16 16.40
CA GLN A 108 -20.11 -11.17 17.09
C GLN A 108 -19.64 -11.49 18.51
N LEU A 109 -18.34 -11.40 18.79
CA LEU A 109 -17.79 -11.71 20.12
C LEU A 109 -18.29 -10.72 21.18
N HIS A 110 -18.59 -9.48 20.81
CA HIS A 110 -19.18 -8.49 21.71
C HIS A 110 -20.61 -8.85 22.16
N LEU A 111 -21.34 -9.62 21.33
CA LEU A 111 -22.70 -10.09 21.60
C LEU A 111 -22.72 -11.49 22.23
N ARG A 112 -21.56 -11.97 22.72
CA ARG A 112 -21.43 -13.34 23.18
C ARG A 112 -22.11 -13.54 24.53
N GLU A 113 -23.19 -14.29 24.53
CA GLU A 113 -23.82 -14.80 25.74
C GLU A 113 -23.31 -16.20 26.11
N TYR A 114 -23.16 -16.46 27.41
CA TYR A 114 -22.74 -17.75 27.92
C TYR A 114 -23.96 -18.61 28.26
N GLY A 115 -24.17 -19.68 27.49
CA GLY A 115 -25.06 -20.78 27.85
C GLY A 115 -24.29 -21.87 28.62
N PRO A 116 -24.68 -22.23 29.85
CA PRO A 116 -24.04 -23.30 30.59
C PRO A 116 -24.12 -24.64 29.85
N ARG A 117 -22.97 -25.28 29.64
CA ARG A 117 -22.89 -26.59 28.96
C ARG A 117 -23.08 -27.79 29.89
N SER A 118 -22.82 -27.59 31.18
CA SER A 118 -23.01 -28.62 32.20
C SER A 118 -24.46 -28.65 32.65
N GLN A 119 -25.03 -29.85 32.75
CA GLN A 119 -26.39 -30.07 33.22
C GLN A 119 -26.63 -29.49 34.62
N ALA A 120 -25.60 -29.46 35.48
CA ALA A 120 -25.68 -28.89 36.82
C ALA A 120 -26.06 -27.40 36.84
N PHE A 121 -25.82 -26.68 35.75
CA PHE A 121 -26.08 -25.24 35.65
C PHE A 121 -27.15 -24.88 34.60
N GLN A 122 -27.76 -25.88 33.94
CA GLN A 122 -28.83 -25.66 32.97
C GLN A 122 -30.17 -25.30 33.63
N GLN A 123 -30.41 -25.78 34.86
CA GLN A 123 -31.65 -25.54 35.61
C GLN A 123 -31.73 -24.15 36.27
N VAL A 124 -30.64 -23.37 36.29
CA VAL A 124 -30.58 -22.09 37.02
C VAL A 124 -31.28 -20.95 36.25
N ASN A 125 -31.60 -21.13 34.96
CA ASN A 125 -32.26 -20.12 34.12
C ASN A 125 -33.80 -20.16 34.16
N GLU A 126 -34.41 -21.11 34.87
CA GLU A 126 -35.85 -21.12 35.14
C GLU A 126 -36.13 -20.45 36.51
N VAL A 127 -35.77 -19.17 36.67
CA VAL A 127 -36.26 -18.42 37.84
C VAL A 127 -37.68 -17.95 37.55
N MET A 128 -38.58 -18.44 38.40
CA MET A 128 -40.03 -18.25 38.41
C MET A 128 -40.50 -16.81 38.11
N PRO A 129 -41.62 -16.62 37.39
CA PRO A 129 -42.30 -15.33 37.39
C PRO A 129 -42.83 -15.06 38.81
N CYS A 130 -42.43 -13.94 39.40
CA CYS A 130 -43.00 -13.48 40.66
C CYS A 130 -44.49 -13.17 40.43
N ASN A 131 -45.36 -13.86 41.18
CA ASN A 131 -46.80 -13.58 41.28
C ASN A 131 -47.06 -12.21 41.89
#